data_AF-A0AAU3NTQ8-F1
#
_entry.id   AF-A0AAU3NTQ8-F1
#
_cell.length_a   1.000
_cell.length_b   1.000
_cell.length_c   1.000
_cell.angle_alpha   90.00
_cell.angle_beta   90.00
_cell.angle_gamma   90.00
#
_symmetry.space_group_name_H-M   'P 1'
#
loop_
_entity.id
_entity.type
_entity.pdbx_description
1 polymer ?
#
loop_
_entity_poly.entity_id
_entity_poly.type
_entity_poly.pdbx_seq_one_letter_code
_entity_poly.pdbx_strand_id
1 'polypeptide(L)'
;MQETSVITCTAEAAGGVYAPGHLGELTQIVDFVLVDAVIEETGSREKRLRLLPSRVVVYFVLALALFEDCSYRGVWGKLTAGLEGLPLVRPAASSLSRARRRVGAAPLRRLFEILAGPVAHLGQAGSFYRGLRTVAVDGTLLHVPDEETLTWRYPKRAGGGVEFGYPLLRLVVLAECGTRVPPPDPHPPPDRGACHSRSHLKTARCRRRSERRPSTPNRTASGITTTLHTSVTCEKRM
;
A
#
# COMPACT_ATOMS: atom_id res chain seq x y z
N MET A 1 28.87 -8.35 -31.26
CA MET A 1 27.61 -9.08 -31.07
C MET A 1 27.20 -8.89 -29.62
N GLN A 2 26.16 -8.09 -29.37
CA GLN A 2 25.62 -7.90 -28.01
C GLN A 2 24.60 -9.01 -27.76
N GLU A 3 24.85 -9.84 -26.75
CA GLU A 3 23.90 -10.83 -26.26
C GLU A 3 22.76 -10.11 -25.53
N THR A 4 21.62 -9.97 -26.22
CA THR A 4 20.39 -9.51 -25.60
C THR A 4 19.80 -10.69 -24.81
N SER A 5 20.04 -10.72 -23.50
CA SER A 5 19.37 -11.68 -22.62
C SER A 5 17.88 -11.32 -22.52
N VAL A 6 17.02 -12.15 -23.11
CA VAL A 6 15.56 -12.01 -23.03
C VAL A 6 15.10 -12.79 -21.79
N ILE A 7 14.73 -12.08 -20.73
CA ILE A 7 14.07 -12.69 -19.57
C ILE A 7 12.65 -13.07 -20.01
N THR A 8 12.42 -14.36 -20.27
CA THR A 8 11.08 -14.90 -20.52
C THR A 8 10.41 -15.18 -19.17
N CYS A 9 9.56 -14.27 -18.71
CA CYS A 9 8.68 -14.54 -17.57
C CYS A 9 7.36 -15.15 -18.06
N THR A 10 7.07 -16.38 -17.65
CA THR A 10 5.75 -17.01 -17.83
C THR A 10 4.84 -16.56 -16.68
N ALA A 11 3.84 -15.74 -16.97
CA ALA A 11 2.82 -15.34 -16.00
C ALA A 11 1.54 -16.15 -16.21
N GLU A 12 1.06 -16.84 -15.18
CA GLU A 12 -0.28 -17.42 -15.18
C GLU A 12 -1.31 -16.28 -15.01
N ALA A 13 -1.87 -15.82 -16.12
CA ALA A 13 -3.00 -14.89 -16.10
C ALA A 13 -4.33 -15.66 -16.04
N ALA A 14 -5.26 -15.19 -15.20
CA ALA A 14 -6.61 -15.74 -15.18
C ALA A 14 -7.28 -15.60 -16.56
N GLY A 15 -7.95 -16.65 -17.05
CA GLY A 15 -8.57 -16.64 -18.37
C GLY A 15 -9.68 -15.60 -18.54
N GLY A 16 -9.90 -15.16 -19.79
CA GLY A 16 -11.03 -14.32 -20.17
C GLY A 16 -10.99 -12.90 -19.60
N VAL A 17 -12.10 -12.45 -19.00
CA VAL A 17 -12.29 -11.06 -18.55
C VAL A 17 -11.36 -10.69 -17.37
N TYR A 18 -10.79 -11.69 -16.69
CA TYR A 18 -9.85 -11.49 -15.58
C TYR A 18 -8.38 -11.38 -16.02
N ALA A 19 -8.06 -11.63 -17.30
CA ALA A 19 -6.68 -11.64 -17.79
C ALA A 19 -5.91 -10.33 -17.50
N PRO A 20 -6.50 -9.12 -17.63
CA PRO A 20 -5.83 -7.87 -17.29
C PRO A 20 -5.58 -7.66 -15.79
N GLY A 21 -6.04 -8.55 -14.93
CA GLY A 21 -5.96 -8.43 -13.47
C GLY A 21 -4.67 -8.99 -12.87
N HIS A 22 -3.51 -8.76 -13.48
CA HIS A 22 -2.21 -9.20 -12.96
C HIS A 22 -1.20 -8.03 -12.98
N LEU A 23 -0.25 -8.02 -12.05
CA LEU A 23 0.78 -6.98 -11.90
C LEU A 23 2.18 -7.60 -11.72
N GLY A 24 2.51 -8.61 -12.53
CA GLY A 24 3.79 -9.31 -12.45
C GLY A 24 4.07 -9.82 -11.03
N GLU A 25 5.28 -9.56 -10.52
CA GLU A 25 5.73 -9.94 -9.16
C GLU A 25 4.82 -9.41 -8.04
N LEU A 26 4.13 -8.27 -8.22
CA LEU A 26 3.22 -7.77 -7.19
C LEU A 26 2.09 -8.78 -6.91
N THR A 27 1.71 -9.58 -7.91
CA THR A 27 0.70 -10.62 -7.80
C THR A 27 1.13 -11.76 -6.85
N GLN A 28 2.42 -11.91 -6.55
CA GLN A 28 2.90 -12.87 -5.55
C GLN A 28 2.64 -12.40 -4.12
N ILE A 29 2.57 -11.08 -3.90
CA ILE A 29 2.27 -10.47 -2.59
C ILE A 29 0.76 -10.20 -2.47
N VAL A 30 0.16 -9.74 -3.56
CA VAL A 30 -1.26 -9.43 -3.70
C VAL A 30 -1.88 -10.45 -4.63
N ASP A 31 -2.08 -11.66 -4.11
CA ASP A 31 -2.64 -12.77 -4.88
C ASP A 31 -4.14 -12.58 -5.18
N PHE A 32 -4.65 -13.34 -6.15
CA PHE A 32 -6.04 -13.24 -6.59
C PHE A 32 -7.05 -13.63 -5.51
N VAL A 33 -6.69 -14.59 -4.65
CA VAL A 33 -7.55 -15.11 -3.59
C VAL A 33 -7.74 -14.05 -2.51
N LEU A 34 -6.66 -13.36 -2.13
CA LEU A 34 -6.67 -12.24 -1.21
C LEU A 34 -7.55 -11.11 -1.73
N VAL A 35 -7.38 -10.72 -3.00
CA VAL A 35 -8.18 -9.64 -3.59
C VAL A 35 -9.66 -10.01 -3.64
N ASP A 36 -9.99 -11.25 -3.99
CA ASP A 36 -11.38 -11.73 -3.99
C ASP A 36 -11.99 -11.71 -2.59
N ALA A 37 -11.26 -12.21 -1.59
CA ALA A 37 -11.70 -12.23 -0.21
C ALA A 37 -11.98 -10.81 0.30
N VAL A 38 -11.11 -9.86 -0.01
CA VAL A 38 -11.27 -8.45 0.34
C VAL A 38 -12.49 -7.84 -0.37
N ILE A 39 -12.68 -8.11 -1.66
CA ILE A 39 -13.84 -7.59 -2.42
C ILE A 39 -15.15 -8.11 -1.86
N GLU A 40 -15.18 -9.37 -1.44
CA GLU A 40 -16.33 -9.99 -0.78
C GLU A 40 -16.60 -9.34 0.58
N GLU A 41 -15.58 -9.21 1.43
CA GLU A 41 -15.67 -8.60 2.76
C GLU A 41 -16.18 -7.16 2.70
N THR A 42 -15.72 -6.37 1.72
CA THR A 42 -16.12 -4.97 1.58
C THR A 42 -17.40 -4.77 0.76
N GLY A 43 -18.07 -5.85 0.34
CA GLY A 43 -19.30 -5.79 -0.47
C GLY A 43 -19.12 -5.08 -1.80
N SER A 44 -17.89 -5.04 -2.33
CA SER A 44 -17.54 -4.31 -3.56
C SER A 44 -17.62 -5.17 -4.82
N ARG A 45 -18.16 -6.39 -4.67
CA ARG A 45 -18.34 -7.36 -5.75
C ARG A 45 -19.34 -6.86 -6.78
N GLU A 46 -19.07 -7.11 -8.06
CA GLU A 46 -20.01 -6.80 -9.12
C GLU A 46 -21.31 -7.62 -9.00
N LYS A 47 -22.45 -6.96 -9.21
CA LYS A 47 -23.75 -7.65 -9.33
C LYS A 47 -23.90 -8.41 -10.66
N ARG A 48 -23.17 -7.98 -11.70
CA ARG A 48 -23.15 -8.61 -13.03
C ARG A 48 -21.74 -8.51 -13.59
N LEU A 49 -21.22 -9.65 -14.06
CA LEU A 49 -19.93 -9.71 -14.76
C LEU A 49 -20.04 -8.94 -16.08
N ARG A 50 -19.23 -7.89 -16.20
CA ARG A 50 -19.08 -7.02 -17.38
C ARG A 50 -17.59 -6.87 -17.66
N LEU A 51 -17.24 -6.08 -18.67
CA LEU A 51 -15.86 -5.87 -19.14
C LEU A 51 -14.83 -5.52 -18.05
N LEU A 52 -15.25 -4.89 -16.95
CA LEU A 52 -14.37 -4.48 -15.86
C LEU A 52 -14.84 -5.10 -14.53
N PRO A 53 -14.44 -6.35 -14.21
CA PRO A 53 -14.64 -6.97 -12.91
C PRO A 53 -13.96 -6.17 -11.80
N SER A 54 -14.48 -6.21 -10.58
CA SER A 54 -13.90 -5.47 -9.45
C SER A 54 -12.46 -5.90 -9.16
N ARG A 55 -12.11 -7.19 -9.31
CA ARG A 55 -10.73 -7.69 -9.16
C ARG A 55 -9.75 -6.95 -10.08
N VAL A 56 -10.07 -6.90 -11.38
CA VAL A 56 -9.24 -6.22 -12.39
C VAL A 56 -9.12 -4.73 -12.06
N VAL A 57 -10.20 -4.12 -11.57
CA VAL A 57 -10.18 -2.71 -11.20
C VAL A 57 -9.30 -2.46 -9.98
N VAL A 58 -9.25 -3.37 -8.99
CA VAL A 58 -8.32 -3.26 -7.85
C VAL A 58 -6.88 -3.24 -8.34
N TYR A 59 -6.49 -4.19 -9.18
CA TYR A 59 -5.15 -4.20 -9.79
C TYR A 59 -4.90 -2.96 -10.65
N PHE A 60 -5.92 -2.47 -11.38
CA PHE A 60 -5.82 -1.21 -12.10
C PHE A 60 -5.54 -0.01 -11.19
N VAL A 61 -6.15 0.07 -10.00
CA VAL A 61 -5.84 1.15 -9.06
C VAL A 61 -4.43 1.02 -8.48
N LEU A 62 -3.97 -0.20 -8.18
CA LEU A 62 -2.58 -0.42 -7.78
C LEU A 62 -1.60 0.00 -8.89
N ALA A 63 -1.93 -0.32 -10.14
CA ALA A 63 -1.14 0.08 -11.30
C ALA A 63 -1.09 1.61 -11.49
N LEU A 64 -2.18 2.33 -11.20
CA LEU A 64 -2.20 3.79 -11.22
C LEU A 64 -1.22 4.40 -10.20
N ALA A 65 -1.02 3.74 -9.05
CA ALA A 65 -0.05 4.19 -8.05
C ALA A 65 1.40 3.88 -8.44
N LEU A 66 1.63 2.78 -9.18
CA LEU A 66 2.97 2.42 -9.68
C LEU A 66 3.38 3.22 -10.93
N PHE A 67 2.42 3.65 -11.73
CA PHE A 67 2.64 4.36 -13.00
C PHE A 67 1.94 5.73 -12.98
N GLU A 68 2.31 6.56 -12.01
CA GLU A 68 1.66 7.86 -11.77
C GLU A 68 1.73 8.81 -12.98
N ASP A 69 2.78 8.73 -13.79
CA ASP A 69 2.97 9.56 -14.99
C ASP A 69 2.10 9.15 -16.19
N CYS A 70 1.38 8.04 -16.08
CA CYS A 70 0.63 7.47 -17.20
C CYS A 70 -0.86 7.84 -17.16
N SER A 71 -1.42 8.13 -18.33
CA SER A 71 -2.87 8.24 -18.47
C SER A 71 -3.58 6.92 -18.15
N TYR A 72 -4.88 6.95 -17.84
CA TYR A 72 -5.69 5.75 -17.58
C TYR A 72 -5.56 4.69 -18.70
N ARG A 73 -5.50 5.13 -19.97
CA ARG A 73 -5.32 4.23 -21.12
C ARG A 73 -3.88 3.73 -21.28
N GLY A 74 -2.91 4.52 -20.81
CA GLY A 74 -1.50 4.14 -20.74
C GLY A 74 -1.28 3.05 -19.69
N VAL A 75 -1.82 3.25 -18.48
CA VAL A 75 -1.77 2.24 -17.40
C VAL A 75 -2.48 0.95 -17.82
N TRP A 76 -3.65 1.05 -18.45
CA TRP A 76 -4.32 -0.13 -19.01
C TRP A 76 -3.44 -0.83 -20.05
N GLY A 77 -2.80 -0.07 -20.94
CA GLY A 77 -1.85 -0.62 -21.91
C GLY A 77 -0.70 -1.37 -21.25
N LYS A 78 -0.13 -0.83 -20.17
CA LYS A 78 0.93 -1.50 -19.39
C LYS A 78 0.46 -2.81 -18.75
N LEU A 79 -0.77 -2.84 -18.21
CA LEU A 79 -1.37 -4.07 -17.65
C LEU A 79 -1.60 -5.15 -18.71
N THR A 80 -1.93 -4.76 -19.94
CA THR A 80 -2.24 -5.70 -21.02
C THR A 80 -1.08 -5.97 -21.97
N ALA A 81 0.09 -5.35 -21.75
CA ALA A 81 1.25 -5.45 -22.66
C ALA A 81 1.78 -6.88 -22.77
N GLY A 82 1.69 -7.69 -21.71
CA GLY A 82 2.06 -9.11 -21.75
C GLY A 82 1.00 -10.03 -22.36
N LEU A 83 -0.14 -9.49 -22.83
CA LEU A 83 -1.33 -10.27 -23.22
C LEU A 83 -1.72 -10.05 -24.69
N GLU A 84 -0.77 -9.65 -25.54
CA GLU A 84 -1.03 -9.27 -26.95
C GLU A 84 -1.68 -10.38 -27.80
N GLY A 85 -1.60 -11.64 -27.38
CA GLY A 85 -2.27 -12.77 -28.03
C GLY A 85 -3.75 -13.00 -27.65
N LEU A 86 -4.29 -12.23 -26.70
CA LEU A 86 -5.68 -12.36 -26.24
C LEU A 86 -6.56 -11.24 -26.83
N PRO A 87 -7.82 -11.52 -27.21
CA PRO A 87 -8.75 -10.52 -27.75
C PRO A 87 -9.27 -9.59 -26.65
N LEU A 88 -8.40 -8.77 -26.07
CA LEU A 88 -8.73 -7.86 -24.98
C LEU A 88 -9.34 -6.56 -25.52
N VAL A 89 -10.56 -6.27 -25.09
CA VAL A 89 -11.21 -4.99 -25.40
C VAL A 89 -10.50 -3.88 -24.64
N ARG A 90 -10.11 -2.81 -25.34
CA ARG A 90 -9.51 -1.62 -24.73
C ARG A 90 -10.61 -0.67 -24.22
N PRO A 91 -10.83 -0.55 -22.89
CA PRO A 91 -11.91 0.26 -22.36
C PRO A 91 -11.66 1.76 -22.58
N ALA A 92 -12.75 2.53 -22.66
CA ALA A 92 -12.66 3.99 -22.64
C ALA A 92 -12.20 4.50 -21.26
N ALA A 93 -11.48 5.62 -21.24
CA ALA A 93 -10.99 6.23 -19.99
C ALA A 93 -12.14 6.56 -19.02
N SER A 94 -13.29 7.00 -19.54
CA SER A 94 -14.50 7.26 -18.75
C SER A 94 -15.04 5.99 -18.07
N SER A 95 -14.91 4.83 -18.72
CA SER A 95 -15.34 3.55 -18.17
C SER A 95 -14.41 3.08 -17.04
N LEU A 96 -13.10 3.26 -17.20
CA LEU A 96 -12.11 2.99 -16.14
C LEU A 96 -12.33 3.91 -14.93
N SER A 97 -12.55 5.20 -15.17
CA SER A 97 -12.86 6.18 -14.13
C SER A 97 -14.14 5.83 -13.36
N ARG A 98 -15.20 5.42 -14.07
CA ARG A 98 -16.46 4.96 -13.45
C ARG A 98 -16.27 3.66 -12.67
N ALA A 99 -15.47 2.72 -13.20
CA ALA A 99 -15.18 1.47 -12.51
C ALA A 99 -14.39 1.71 -11.21
N ARG A 100 -13.39 2.61 -11.22
CA ARG A 100 -12.66 3.02 -10.01
C ARG A 100 -13.59 3.60 -8.95
N ARG A 101 -14.50 4.50 -9.33
CA ARG A 101 -15.51 5.07 -8.42
C ARG A 101 -16.44 4.00 -7.84
N ARG A 102 -16.81 2.99 -8.65
CA ARG A 102 -17.68 1.90 -8.22
C ARG A 102 -17.04 1.01 -7.15
N VAL A 103 -15.74 0.71 -7.30
CA VAL A 103 -15.00 -0.11 -6.32
C VAL A 103 -14.74 0.67 -5.04
N GLY A 104 -14.45 1.96 -5.15
CA GLY A 104 -14.23 2.84 -4.00
C GLY A 104 -12.93 2.52 -3.24
N ALA A 105 -12.80 3.11 -2.05
CA ALA A 105 -11.59 3.02 -1.24
C ALA A 105 -11.58 1.83 -0.26
N ALA A 106 -12.74 1.24 0.04
CA ALA A 106 -12.86 0.20 1.07
C ALA A 106 -12.00 -1.04 0.79
N PRO A 107 -11.98 -1.62 -0.43
CA PRO A 107 -11.10 -2.76 -0.73
C PRO A 107 -9.62 -2.42 -0.56
N LEU A 108 -9.20 -1.25 -1.00
CA LEU A 108 -7.79 -0.83 -0.92
C LEU A 108 -7.36 -0.58 0.53
N ARG A 109 -8.25 0.01 1.34
CA ARG A 109 -8.03 0.17 2.76
C ARG A 109 -7.88 -1.18 3.46
N ARG A 110 -8.80 -2.11 3.19
CA ARG A 110 -8.77 -3.43 3.81
C ARG A 110 -7.52 -4.22 3.39
N LEU A 111 -7.17 -4.17 2.11
CA LEU A 111 -5.95 -4.77 1.59
C LEU A 111 -4.71 -4.18 2.27
N PHE A 112 -4.66 -2.85 2.43
CA PHE A 112 -3.60 -2.20 3.19
C PHE A 112 -3.57 -2.67 4.64
N GLU A 113 -4.70 -2.76 5.33
CA GLU A 113 -4.75 -3.22 6.73
C GLU A 113 -4.27 -4.67 6.91
N ILE A 114 -4.46 -5.53 5.90
CA ILE A 114 -3.96 -6.92 5.92
C ILE A 114 -2.45 -6.96 5.66
N LEU A 115 -1.98 -6.20 4.67
CA LEU A 115 -0.58 -6.23 4.23
C LEU A 115 0.33 -5.35 5.10
N ALA A 116 -0.20 -4.31 5.72
CA ALA A 116 0.55 -3.39 6.55
C ALA A 116 0.92 -4.07 7.86
N GLY A 117 2.21 -4.32 8.02
CA GLY A 117 2.72 -4.89 9.24
C GLY A 117 4.23 -5.10 9.18
N PRO A 118 4.80 -5.62 10.27
CA PRO A 118 6.20 -5.94 10.31
C PRO A 118 6.56 -7.04 9.30
N VAL A 119 7.53 -6.77 8.43
CA VAL A 119 8.00 -7.70 7.40
C VAL A 119 9.23 -8.46 7.90
N ALA A 120 10.12 -7.80 8.65
CA ALA A 120 11.36 -8.45 9.08
C ALA A 120 11.10 -9.54 10.14
N HIS A 121 11.74 -10.70 9.97
CA HIS A 121 11.69 -11.79 10.95
C HIS A 121 12.37 -11.36 12.25
N LEU A 122 11.94 -11.93 13.39
CA LEU A 122 12.60 -11.68 14.67
C LEU A 122 14.08 -12.10 14.59
N GLY A 123 14.99 -11.17 14.90
CA GLY A 123 16.43 -11.42 14.82
C GLY A 123 17.04 -11.25 13.43
N GLN A 124 16.26 -10.83 12.42
CA GLN A 124 16.80 -10.51 11.10
C GLN A 124 17.86 -9.41 11.21
N ALA A 125 19.06 -9.72 10.71
CA ALA A 125 20.19 -8.82 10.74
C ALA A 125 19.87 -7.51 10.01
N GLY A 126 20.31 -6.38 10.56
CA GLY A 126 20.04 -5.05 10.00
C GLY A 126 18.65 -4.48 10.28
N SER A 127 17.66 -5.30 10.66
CA SER A 127 16.30 -4.82 10.99
C SER A 127 16.10 -4.48 12.46
N PHE A 128 17.07 -4.80 13.32
CA PHE A 128 17.01 -4.51 14.76
C PHE A 128 18.27 -3.80 15.25
N TYR A 129 18.08 -2.87 16.18
CA TYR A 129 19.13 -2.22 16.94
C TYR A 129 18.82 -2.31 18.43
N ARG A 130 19.67 -3.00 19.20
CA ARG A 130 19.53 -3.21 20.66
C ARG A 130 18.13 -3.74 21.05
N GLY A 131 17.63 -4.73 20.31
CA GLY A 131 16.31 -5.34 20.53
C GLY A 131 15.11 -4.50 20.11
N LEU A 132 15.33 -3.30 19.55
CA LEU A 132 14.29 -2.45 18.98
C LEU A 132 14.30 -2.57 17.46
N ARG A 133 13.13 -2.48 16.84
CA ARG A 133 13.02 -2.55 15.38
C ARG A 133 13.42 -1.22 14.76
N THR A 134 14.23 -1.26 13.71
CA THR A 134 14.68 -0.09 12.97
C THR A 134 13.64 0.28 11.92
N VAL A 135 13.11 1.51 12.01
CA VAL A 135 12.15 2.06 11.04
C VAL A 135 12.63 3.43 10.54
N ALA A 136 12.42 3.70 9.26
CA ALA A 136 12.51 5.01 8.67
C ALA A 136 11.16 5.71 8.79
N VAL A 137 11.20 7.01 9.05
CA VAL A 137 10.03 7.89 8.98
C VAL A 137 10.14 8.70 7.71
N ASP A 138 9.12 8.63 6.88
CA ASP A 138 8.98 9.48 5.71
C ASP A 138 7.65 10.25 5.77
N GLY A 139 7.62 11.45 5.20
CA GLY A 139 6.45 12.31 5.22
C GLY A 139 6.27 13.03 3.91
N THR A 140 5.09 12.87 3.29
CA THR A 140 4.73 13.56 2.05
C THR A 140 3.47 14.40 2.22
N LEU A 141 3.32 15.40 1.35
CA LEU A 141 2.13 16.25 1.28
C LEU A 141 1.33 15.86 0.03
N LEU A 142 0.04 15.59 0.24
CA LEU A 142 -0.89 15.25 -0.83
C LEU A 142 -1.93 16.35 -0.97
N HIS A 143 -2.19 16.78 -2.20
CA HIS A 143 -3.33 17.65 -2.49
C HIS A 143 -4.63 16.86 -2.33
N VAL A 144 -5.59 17.46 -1.65
CA VAL A 144 -6.92 16.90 -1.42
C VAL A 144 -7.95 17.75 -2.17
N PRO A 145 -9.05 17.16 -2.69
CA PRO A 145 -10.13 17.92 -3.29
C PRO A 145 -10.64 19.03 -2.35
N ASP A 146 -10.97 20.17 -2.95
CA ASP A 146 -11.59 21.28 -2.24
C ASP A 146 -13.07 21.02 -2.02
N GLU A 147 -13.36 20.16 -1.05
CA GLU A 147 -14.71 19.80 -0.63
C GLU A 147 -14.90 20.19 0.84
N GLU A 148 -16.06 20.75 1.19
CA GLU A 148 -16.36 21.22 2.54
C GLU A 148 -16.17 20.12 3.61
N THR A 149 -16.51 18.88 3.25
CA THR A 149 -16.33 17.68 4.08
C THR A 149 -14.87 17.33 4.39
N LEU A 150 -13.92 17.85 3.61
CA LEU A 150 -12.48 17.65 3.78
C LEU A 150 -11.82 18.90 4.34
N THR A 151 -12.24 20.08 3.90
CA THR A 151 -11.67 21.37 4.29
C THR A 151 -11.87 21.68 5.78
N TRP A 152 -12.95 21.19 6.41
CA TRP A 152 -13.10 21.32 7.88
C TRP A 152 -11.99 20.59 8.66
N ARG A 153 -11.53 19.45 8.12
CA ARG A 153 -10.53 18.56 8.74
C ARG A 153 -9.10 18.97 8.36
N TYR A 154 -8.92 19.35 7.11
CA TYR A 154 -7.67 19.76 6.49
C TYR A 154 -7.83 21.19 5.97
N PRO A 155 -7.67 22.20 6.85
CA PRO A 155 -7.88 23.58 6.46
C PRO A 155 -6.88 24.00 5.38
N LYS A 156 -7.33 24.86 4.48
CA LYS A 156 -6.46 25.49 3.49
C LYS A 156 -5.41 26.35 4.19
N ARG A 157 -4.30 26.58 3.49
CA ARG A 157 -3.34 27.58 3.93
C ARG A 157 -3.96 28.95 3.73
N ALA A 158 -4.00 29.73 4.80
CA ALA A 158 -4.43 31.12 4.78
C ALA A 158 -3.24 32.04 5.07
N GLY A 159 -3.15 33.15 4.35
CA GLY A 159 -2.14 34.20 4.58
C GLY A 159 -2.70 35.56 4.15
N GLY A 160 -2.50 36.59 4.98
CA GLY A 160 -2.97 37.95 4.67
C GLY A 160 -4.50 38.07 4.50
N GLY A 161 -5.29 37.19 5.12
CA GLY A 161 -6.75 37.20 5.01
C GLY A 161 -7.32 36.50 3.77
N VAL A 162 -6.49 35.84 2.96
CA VAL A 162 -6.92 35.10 1.76
C VAL A 162 -6.50 33.64 1.85
N GLU A 163 -7.41 32.72 1.49
CA GLU A 163 -7.13 31.29 1.36
C GLU A 163 -6.56 30.98 -0.02
N PHE A 164 -5.48 30.20 -0.07
CA PHE A 164 -4.82 29.87 -1.34
C PHE A 164 -4.63 28.36 -1.52
N GLY A 165 -4.92 27.91 -2.74
CA GLY A 165 -4.65 26.55 -3.21
C GLY A 165 -5.59 25.49 -2.66
N TYR A 166 -5.27 24.24 -3.00
CA TYR A 166 -5.99 23.08 -2.50
C TYR A 166 -5.57 22.74 -1.06
N PRO A 167 -6.48 22.20 -0.23
CA PRO A 167 -6.13 21.58 1.04
C PRO A 167 -4.97 20.58 0.90
N LEU A 168 -4.09 20.56 1.90
CA LEU A 168 -2.95 19.65 1.94
C LEU A 168 -3.09 18.65 3.09
N LEU A 169 -3.01 17.37 2.75
CA LEU A 169 -2.92 16.28 3.71
C LEU A 169 -1.46 15.89 3.90
N ARG A 170 -0.99 15.89 5.15
CA ARG A 170 0.33 15.34 5.50
C ARG A 170 0.19 13.85 5.80
N LEU A 171 0.74 13.04 4.92
CA LEU A 171 0.89 11.60 5.12
C LEU A 171 2.26 11.35 5.76
N VAL A 172 2.29 10.62 6.88
CA VAL A 172 3.52 10.16 7.54
C VAL A 172 3.51 8.64 7.56
N VAL A 173 4.58 8.02 7.05
CA VAL A 173 4.73 6.58 6.90
C VAL A 173 5.91 6.09 7.71
N LEU A 174 5.75 4.92 8.32
CA LEU A 174 6.84 4.16 8.95
C LEU A 174 7.20 2.99 8.02
N ALA A 175 8.44 2.92 7.58
CA ALA A 175 8.96 1.84 6.75
C ALA A 175 10.03 1.06 7.51
N GLU A 176 9.93 -0.27 7.57
CA GLU A 176 10.97 -1.10 8.19
C GLU A 176 12.26 -1.07 7.38
N CYS A 177 13.39 -0.90 8.08
CA CYS A 177 14.71 -0.92 7.48
C CYS A 177 15.31 -2.34 7.51
N GLY A 178 16.22 -2.63 6.58
CA GLY A 178 17.02 -3.86 6.61
C GLY A 178 16.32 -5.13 6.10
N THR A 179 15.09 -5.03 5.60
CA THR A 179 14.29 -6.19 5.14
C THR A 179 14.87 -6.90 3.91
N ARG A 180 15.75 -6.24 3.16
CA ARG A 180 16.48 -6.80 2.00
C ARG A 180 17.96 -7.05 2.25
N VAL A 181 18.43 -6.92 3.49
CA VAL A 181 19.81 -7.26 3.83
C VAL A 181 19.89 -8.78 3.90
N PRO A 182 20.69 -9.43 3.04
CA PRO A 182 20.94 -10.86 3.17
C PRO A 182 21.52 -11.13 4.56
N PRO A 183 21.22 -12.29 5.18
CA PRO A 183 21.85 -12.64 6.46
C PRO A 183 23.37 -12.51 6.31
N PRO A 184 24.08 -11.93 7.29
CA PRO A 184 25.53 -11.82 7.22
C PRO A 184 26.11 -13.22 7.07
N ASP A 185 27.09 -13.38 6.18
CA ASP A 185 27.89 -14.60 6.09
C ASP A 185 28.42 -14.97 7.48
N PRO A 186 28.63 -16.28 7.77
CA PRO A 186 29.08 -16.76 9.08
C PRO A 186 30.52 -16.36 9.44
N HIS A 187 31.11 -15.36 8.77
CA HIS A 187 32.42 -14.84 9.10
C HIS A 187 32.41 -14.10 10.45
N PRO A 188 33.44 -14.31 11.29
CA PRO A 188 33.54 -13.66 12.58
C PRO A 188 33.54 -12.14 12.40
N PRO A 189 32.92 -11.39 13.33
CA PRO A 189 32.73 -9.95 13.18
C PRO A 189 34.10 -9.27 13.02
N PRO A 190 34.32 -8.46 11.97
CA PRO A 190 35.49 -7.60 11.93
C PRO A 190 35.43 -6.62 13.10
N ASP A 191 36.61 -6.36 13.67
CA ASP A 191 36.81 -5.46 14.80
C ASP A 191 36.08 -4.13 14.60
N ARG A 192 35.58 -3.58 15.72
CA ARG A 192 34.70 -2.41 15.80
C ARG A 192 35.27 -1.20 15.03
N GLY A 193 34.95 -1.12 13.74
CA GLY A 193 35.16 0.02 12.86
C GLY A 193 33.82 0.65 12.53
N ALA A 194 33.63 1.91 12.90
CA ALA A 194 32.38 2.64 12.75
C ALA A 194 31.91 2.73 11.28
N CYS A 195 30.69 2.25 11.00
CA CYS A 195 30.00 2.57 9.75
C CYS A 195 29.60 4.05 9.76
N HIS A 196 30.49 4.91 9.24
CA HIS A 196 30.20 6.30 8.92
C HIS A 196 29.41 6.37 7.62
N SER A 197 28.09 6.20 7.69
CA SER A 197 27.18 6.78 6.70
C SER A 197 26.28 7.77 7.43
N ARG A 198 26.73 9.03 7.50
CA ARG A 198 25.88 10.17 7.89
C ARG A 198 24.82 10.37 6.81
N SER A 199 23.70 9.68 6.92
CA SER A 199 22.43 10.14 6.37
C SER A 199 21.58 10.59 7.55
N HIS A 200 21.14 11.84 7.55
CA HIS A 200 20.21 12.40 8.54
C HIS A 200 18.84 11.71 8.44
N LEU A 201 18.74 10.46 8.88
CA LEU A 201 17.47 9.78 9.14
C LEU A 201 17.14 10.00 10.62
N LYS A 202 16.07 10.75 10.89
CA LYS A 202 15.48 10.83 12.23
C LYS A 202 14.82 9.48 12.53
N THR A 203 15.52 8.60 13.23
CA THR A 203 14.99 7.33 13.75
C THR A 203 13.91 7.62 14.79
N ALA A 204 12.66 7.27 14.50
CA ALA A 204 11.59 7.27 15.49
C ALA A 204 11.54 5.93 16.24
N ARG A 205 11.34 5.99 17.55
CA ARG A 205 11.40 4.84 18.46
C ARG A 205 10.00 4.30 18.70
N CYS A 206 9.63 3.19 18.08
CA CYS A 206 8.38 2.51 18.40
C CYS A 206 8.62 1.45 19.50
N ARG A 207 8.18 1.71 20.73
CA ARG A 207 8.12 0.70 21.80
C ARG A 207 6.73 0.08 21.83
N ARG A 208 6.62 -1.24 21.65
CA ARG A 208 5.40 -1.97 22.06
C ARG A 208 5.26 -1.87 23.57
N ARG A 209 4.15 -1.31 24.05
CA ARG A 209 3.75 -1.36 25.45
C ARG A 209 3.08 -2.72 25.67
N SER A 210 3.70 -3.59 26.48
CA SER A 210 3.08 -4.82 26.93
C SER A 210 2.04 -4.48 28.00
N GLU A 211 0.75 -4.58 27.68
CA GLU A 211 -0.31 -4.38 28.66
C GLU A 211 -0.40 -5.60 29.60
N ARG A 212 -0.31 -5.32 30.91
CA ARG A 212 -0.58 -6.28 31.98
C ARG A 212 -2.09 -6.54 32.02
N ARG A 213 -2.48 -7.82 32.03
CA ARG A 213 -3.86 -8.28 32.20
C ARG A 213 -4.40 -7.87 33.58
N PRO A 214 -5.59 -7.24 33.69
CA PRO A 214 -6.35 -7.25 34.91
C PRO A 214 -7.29 -8.47 34.97
N SER A 215 -7.47 -8.97 36.19
CA SER A 215 -8.30 -10.11 36.59
C SER A 215 -9.80 -9.88 36.40
N THR A 216 -10.50 -10.91 35.91
CA THR A 216 -11.97 -11.06 35.83
C THR A 216 -12.65 -11.01 37.22
N PRO A 217 -13.94 -10.60 37.33
CA PRO A 217 -15.02 -11.58 37.11
C PRO A 217 -16.30 -11.06 36.39
N ASN A 218 -16.80 -11.93 35.50
CA ASN A 218 -18.19 -12.40 35.31
C ASN A 218 -19.38 -11.41 35.25
N ARG A 219 -19.90 -11.14 34.03
CA ARG A 219 -21.24 -11.59 33.54
C ARG A 219 -21.64 -10.92 32.20
N THR A 220 -21.94 -11.78 31.24
CA THR A 220 -22.94 -11.68 30.14
C THR A 220 -23.06 -10.42 29.27
N ALA A 221 -22.93 -10.69 27.96
CA ALA A 221 -23.43 -9.98 26.78
C ALA A 221 -22.44 -9.11 25.98
N SER A 222 -22.46 -9.37 24.67
CA SER A 222 -22.12 -8.48 23.55
C SER A 222 -20.70 -8.51 22.98
N GLY A 223 -20.63 -8.94 21.70
CA GLY A 223 -19.79 -8.38 20.63
C GLY A 223 -18.29 -8.28 20.88
N ILE A 224 -17.52 -9.22 20.34
CA ILE A 224 -16.07 -9.05 20.17
C ILE A 224 -15.85 -8.07 19.01
N THR A 225 -15.84 -6.77 19.32
CA THR A 225 -15.32 -5.73 18.43
C THR A 225 -13.83 -5.59 18.72
N THR A 226 -12.99 -6.20 17.89
CA THR A 226 -11.54 -5.99 17.94
C THR A 226 -11.18 -4.66 17.29
N THR A 227 -11.12 -3.60 18.10
CA THR A 227 -10.66 -2.28 17.67
C THR A 227 -9.13 -2.29 17.55
N LEU A 228 -8.60 -2.45 16.33
CA LEU A 228 -7.19 -2.19 16.05
C LEU A 228 -7.00 -0.68 15.89
N HIS A 229 -6.37 -0.05 16.88
CA HIS A 229 -5.99 1.35 16.85
C HIS A 229 -4.78 1.56 15.94
N THR A 230 -5.00 2.01 14.71
CA THR A 230 -3.95 2.61 13.88
C THR A 230 -3.85 4.09 14.25
N SER A 231 -2.83 4.47 15.00
CA SER A 231 -2.61 5.87 15.39
C SER A 231 -2.03 6.66 14.22
N VAL A 232 -2.88 7.40 13.51
CA VAL A 232 -2.44 8.51 12.64
C VAL A 232 -2.27 9.74 13.54
N THR A 233 -1.04 10.01 13.99
CA THR A 233 -0.75 11.25 14.72
C THR A 233 -0.70 12.42 13.74
N CYS A 234 -1.76 13.20 13.72
CA CYS A 234 -1.87 14.46 12.98
C CYS A 234 -1.27 15.58 13.83
N GLU A 235 0.00 15.92 13.59
CA GLU A 235 0.65 17.04 14.29
C GLU A 235 0.20 18.37 13.67
N LYS A 236 -0.62 19.11 14.43
CA LYS A 236 -1.11 20.45 14.08
C LYS A 236 0.02 21.44 14.41
N ARG A 237 0.65 22.02 13.39
CA ARG A 237 1.57 23.14 13.60
C ARG A 237 0.72 24.41 13.78
N MET A 238 0.80 25.00 14.97
CA MET A 238 0.36 26.38 15.23
C MET A 238 1.15 27.36 14.37
#